data_AF-A0A397JRE9-F1
#
_entry.id   AF-A0A397JRE9-F1
#
_cell.length_a   1.000
_cell.length_b   1.000
_cell.length_c   1.000
_cell.angle_alpha   90.00
_cell.angle_beta   90.00
_cell.angle_gamma   90.00
#
_symmetry.space_group_name_H-M   'P 1'
#
loop_
_entity.id
_entity.type
_entity.pdbx_description
1 polymer ?
#
loop_
_entity_poly.entity_id
_entity_poly.type
_entity_poly.pdbx_seq_one_letter_code
_entity_poly.pdbx_strand_id
1 'polypeptide(L)'
;MDSQDDEQQPQQQQLQPNLDPKMDNLKSKIRTESPTGNNSRIRLDDIESRNFILEEEVKDLRIQLNSKQNELNKTLELVDKRTSELEKAKLENNEKMKKLKGIFNDVNKKLTELRQTVITKDSEIEELKKTMENLKEKDEKSKSSVDESQKSIEKLTTELHSQASTYNAQIEQLESRLRQTTQQNTSLKSEFQQYKIRAHSLLEQKNSSINNNNNNNNNNNNNNNNTINIDSGTETSELIAVNKKLESDLSGKVTELNYAQEKIRVLERDLKQSLKRNGQLEKEFGKSQQVLKENVKVIRTLQEKYQSLLKENENLEKSQRETEEQYKANVNDFNDRFNKSTELIQKSLKQKQEENDQLQSILEHLSEELSQMRTELSQRSETIQELQKQLNASTFPVNSSSSSIISNSTTTNNMTNNTTNFTTNNTNITTTDITTNISSTGKIQSTRNNQARRENSRSSSPSSPHSRTNSIYNSLSDLLADTEERASNLSDKEQDYALKLQHMAEMLNESEVHVQRLMEQEKILKEEIRKLDRLEKRQDLNIEYLKNVVLKFFETNSTEREHLIPVISTVLQLSPEETLSLKDNSIHNFVVDGQAEFFKYY
;
A
#
# COMPACT_ATOMS: atom_id res chain seq x y z
N MET A 1 1.91 38.66 29.28
CA MET A 1 2.33 40.02 28.94
C MET A 1 1.18 40.91 29.31
N ASP A 2 1.25 41.44 30.52
CA ASP A 2 0.43 42.54 30.99
C ASP A 2 0.71 43.76 30.12
N SER A 3 -0.35 44.41 29.63
CA SER A 3 -0.26 45.79 29.14
C SER A 3 -1.59 46.45 29.41
N GLN A 4 -1.47 47.51 30.20
CA GLN A 4 -2.49 48.23 30.93
C GLN A 4 -3.42 48.99 29.99
N ASP A 5 -4.71 49.00 30.35
CA ASP A 5 -5.71 49.95 29.88
C ASP A 5 -5.38 51.34 30.45
N ASP A 6 -4.97 52.27 29.58
CA ASP A 6 -4.92 53.70 29.89
C ASP A 6 -6.24 54.35 29.42
N GLU A 7 -7.16 54.48 30.37
CA GLU A 7 -8.31 55.39 30.31
C GLU A 7 -7.82 56.84 30.38
N GLN A 8 -7.79 57.53 29.25
CA GLN A 8 -7.70 59.00 29.23
C GLN A 8 -9.07 59.61 28.91
N GLN A 9 -9.73 60.08 29.97
CA GLN A 9 -10.86 61.01 29.90
C GLN A 9 -10.44 62.33 29.24
N PRO A 10 -11.25 62.93 28.34
CA PRO A 10 -11.03 64.31 27.94
C PRO A 10 -11.55 65.26 29.03
N GLN A 11 -10.62 66.00 29.64
CA GLN A 11 -10.92 67.18 30.45
C GLN A 11 -11.57 68.25 29.56
N GLN A 12 -12.90 68.39 29.62
CA GLN A 12 -13.58 69.61 29.23
C GLN A 12 -13.83 70.45 30.48
N GLN A 13 -12.93 71.37 30.78
CA GLN A 13 -13.20 72.47 31.68
C GLN A 13 -12.42 73.72 31.27
N GLN A 14 -13.16 74.82 31.23
CA GLN A 14 -12.70 76.21 31.22
C GLN A 14 -12.08 76.73 29.92
N LEU A 15 -12.91 77.44 29.15
CA LEU A 15 -12.54 78.66 28.40
C LEU A 15 -13.83 79.42 28.06
N GLN A 16 -14.47 80.01 29.08
CA GLN A 16 -15.40 81.13 28.89
C GLN A 16 -14.58 82.42 28.75
N PRO A 17 -14.79 83.25 27.71
CA PRO A 17 -14.17 84.57 27.66
C PRO A 17 -14.91 85.52 28.60
N ASN A 18 -14.20 85.92 29.64
CA ASN A 18 -14.54 86.92 30.64
C ASN A 18 -14.68 88.31 29.96
N LEU A 19 -15.89 88.67 29.54
CA LEU A 19 -16.22 89.92 28.83
C LEU A 19 -16.93 90.97 29.70
N ASP A 20 -17.20 90.68 30.98
CA ASP A 20 -17.98 91.56 31.84
C ASP A 20 -17.22 92.73 32.53
N PRO A 21 -15.89 92.73 32.79
CA PRO A 21 -15.27 93.86 33.50
C PRO A 21 -14.88 95.05 32.59
N LYS A 22 -15.02 94.91 31.26
CA LYS A 22 -14.75 96.02 30.30
C LYS A 22 -15.99 96.86 29.99
N MET A 23 -17.19 96.32 30.20
CA MET A 23 -18.45 97.05 29.98
C MET A 23 -18.78 98.03 31.11
N ASP A 24 -18.35 97.76 32.35
CA ASP A 24 -18.57 98.64 33.49
C ASP A 24 -17.60 99.84 33.54
N ASN A 25 -16.43 99.72 32.91
CA ASN A 25 -15.46 100.83 32.78
C ASN A 25 -15.80 101.84 31.67
N LEU A 26 -16.77 101.54 30.80
CA LEU A 26 -17.25 102.44 29.74
C LEU A 26 -18.52 103.23 30.16
N LYS A 27 -19.29 102.74 31.14
CA LYS A 27 -20.46 103.44 31.68
C LYS A 27 -20.10 104.55 32.68
N SER A 28 -18.91 104.51 33.29
CA SER A 28 -18.45 105.52 34.26
C SER A 28 -17.79 106.76 33.62
N LYS A 29 -17.62 106.79 32.29
CA LYS A 29 -16.92 107.88 31.57
C LYS A 29 -17.79 108.75 30.66
N ILE A 30 -19.13 108.60 30.70
CA ILE A 30 -20.09 109.34 29.86
C ILE A 30 -20.95 110.34 30.68
N ARG A 31 -20.69 110.52 31.98
CA ARG A 31 -21.26 111.62 32.76
C ARG A 31 -20.16 112.57 33.18
N THR A 32 -19.91 113.57 32.35
CA THR A 32 -19.87 115.01 32.67
C THR A 32 -19.13 115.76 31.55
N GLU A 33 -19.68 116.94 31.19
CA GLU A 33 -19.07 118.00 30.38
C GLU A 33 -19.32 117.97 28.86
N SER A 34 -20.35 118.72 28.45
CA SER A 34 -20.42 119.41 27.15
C SER A 34 -19.53 120.65 27.22
N PRO A 35 -18.92 121.14 26.10
CA PRO A 35 -19.63 122.16 25.32
C PRO A 35 -19.28 122.24 23.81
N THR A 36 -20.06 123.08 23.10
CA THR A 36 -19.87 123.70 21.76
C THR A 36 -20.45 123.01 20.51
N GLY A 37 -21.62 123.52 20.08
CA GLY A 37 -22.50 123.04 19.01
C GLY A 37 -22.16 123.45 17.57
N ASN A 38 -20.88 123.48 17.20
CA ASN A 38 -20.46 123.40 15.78
C ASN A 38 -19.42 122.31 15.54
N ASN A 39 -18.82 121.78 16.61
CA ASN A 39 -18.07 120.52 16.60
C ASN A 39 -18.98 119.29 16.64
N SER A 40 -20.26 119.44 17.00
CA SER A 40 -21.19 118.31 17.13
C SER A 40 -21.56 117.70 15.78
N ARG A 41 -21.72 118.51 14.71
CA ARG A 41 -22.01 118.02 13.35
C ARG A 41 -20.81 117.32 12.71
N ILE A 42 -19.62 117.93 12.77
CA ILE A 42 -18.38 117.33 12.27
C ILE A 42 -18.06 116.04 13.04
N ARG A 43 -18.23 116.05 14.37
CA ARG A 43 -18.11 114.83 15.18
C ARG A 43 -19.17 113.79 14.84
N LEU A 44 -20.39 114.19 14.46
CA LEU A 44 -21.45 113.26 14.07
C LEU A 44 -21.10 112.60 12.74
N ASP A 45 -20.64 113.36 11.75
CA ASP A 45 -20.20 112.85 10.44
C ASP A 45 -18.95 111.95 10.59
N ASP A 46 -18.02 112.29 11.49
CA ASP A 46 -16.87 111.45 11.84
C ASP A 46 -17.28 110.16 12.56
N ILE A 47 -18.28 110.23 13.44
CA ILE A 47 -18.87 109.07 14.14
C ILE A 47 -19.64 108.18 13.14
N GLU A 48 -20.36 108.77 12.19
CA GLU A 48 -21.14 108.07 11.18
C GLU A 48 -20.22 107.40 10.16
N SER A 49 -19.15 108.06 9.74
CA SER A 49 -18.08 107.47 8.93
C SER A 49 -17.38 106.32 9.66
N ARG A 50 -17.11 106.47 10.97
CA ARG A 50 -16.52 105.41 11.77
C ARG A 50 -17.47 104.24 12.01
N ASN A 51 -18.76 104.50 12.19
CA ASN A 51 -19.80 103.47 12.27
C ASN A 51 -19.92 102.71 10.95
N PHE A 52 -19.87 103.40 9.81
CA PHE A 52 -19.89 102.74 8.50
C PHE A 52 -18.69 101.82 8.31
N ILE A 53 -17.48 102.27 8.67
CA ILE A 53 -16.27 101.43 8.62
C ILE A 53 -16.38 100.23 9.56
N LEU A 54 -16.90 100.43 10.78
CA LEU A 54 -17.14 99.36 11.73
C LEU A 54 -18.22 98.37 11.26
N GLU A 55 -19.26 98.84 10.57
CA GLU A 55 -20.30 97.99 9.99
C GLU A 55 -19.73 97.11 8.87
N GLU A 56 -18.89 97.67 8.00
CA GLU A 56 -18.24 96.88 6.95
C GLU A 56 -17.21 95.90 7.55
N GLU A 57 -16.47 96.29 8.59
CA GLU A 57 -15.57 95.37 9.33
C GLU A 57 -16.36 94.22 10.00
N VAL A 58 -17.51 94.51 10.62
CA VAL A 58 -18.39 93.48 11.19
C VAL A 58 -18.93 92.54 10.12
N LYS A 59 -19.26 93.06 8.94
CA LYS A 59 -19.73 92.27 7.81
C LYS A 59 -18.64 91.37 7.25
N ASP A 60 -17.42 91.88 7.10
CA ASP A 60 -16.25 91.07 6.73
C ASP A 60 -15.95 89.99 7.77
N LEU A 61 -16.01 90.32 9.06
CA LEU A 61 -15.86 89.34 10.14
C LEU A 61 -16.96 88.28 10.11
N ARG A 62 -18.20 88.63 9.77
CA ARG A 62 -19.29 87.65 9.57
C ARG A 62 -19.02 86.73 8.38
N ILE A 63 -18.51 87.26 7.27
CA ILE A 63 -18.15 86.45 6.10
C ILE A 63 -16.99 85.50 6.44
N GLN A 64 -15.97 86.00 7.14
CA GLN A 64 -14.85 85.17 7.62
C GLN A 64 -15.32 84.10 8.59
N LEU A 65 -16.19 84.43 9.54
CA LEU A 65 -16.76 83.47 10.49
C LEU A 65 -17.55 82.38 9.74
N ASN A 66 -18.35 82.76 8.75
CA ASN A 66 -19.12 81.80 7.96
C ASN A 66 -18.22 80.93 7.08
N SER A 67 -17.16 81.51 6.50
CA SER A 67 -16.12 80.76 5.79
C SER A 67 -15.42 79.74 6.70
N LYS A 68 -15.02 80.16 7.91
CA LYS A 68 -14.41 79.29 8.92
C LYS A 68 -15.37 78.21 9.43
N GLN A 69 -16.65 78.54 9.58
CA GLN A 69 -17.68 77.57 9.93
C GLN A 69 -17.85 76.51 8.83
N ASN A 70 -17.80 76.90 7.56
CA ASN A 70 -17.86 75.96 6.44
C ASN A 70 -16.61 75.08 6.34
N GLU A 71 -15.42 75.64 6.59
CA GLU A 71 -14.18 74.86 6.70
C GLU A 71 -14.26 73.86 7.85
N LEU A 72 -14.73 74.28 9.02
CA LEU A 72 -14.92 73.41 10.19
C LEU A 72 -15.91 72.27 9.90
N ASN A 73 -17.02 72.57 9.23
CA ASN A 73 -18.00 71.54 8.86
C ASN A 73 -17.41 70.52 7.87
N LYS A 74 -16.62 70.98 6.88
CA LYS A 74 -15.93 70.09 5.94
C LYS A 74 -14.88 69.21 6.61
N THR A 75 -14.13 69.75 7.57
CA THR A 75 -13.16 68.94 8.32
C THR A 75 -13.85 67.95 9.25
N LEU A 76 -14.98 68.32 9.87
CA LEU A 76 -15.80 67.41 10.66
C LEU A 76 -16.29 66.22 9.82
N GLU A 77 -16.87 66.50 8.64
CA GLU A 77 -17.37 65.46 7.73
C GLU A 77 -16.24 64.52 7.24
N LEU A 78 -15.04 65.08 6.99
CA LEU A 78 -13.88 64.28 6.62
C LEU A 78 -13.39 63.39 7.77
N VAL A 79 -13.41 63.90 9.01
CA VAL A 79 -13.08 63.13 10.21
C VAL A 79 -14.08 62.01 10.41
N ASP A 80 -15.39 62.27 10.30
CA ASP A 80 -16.44 61.26 10.43
C ASP A 80 -16.28 60.15 9.38
N LYS A 81 -16.02 60.53 8.13
CA LYS A 81 -15.75 59.58 7.05
C LYS A 81 -14.52 58.72 7.35
N ARG A 82 -13.41 59.32 7.78
CA ARG A 82 -12.18 58.58 8.13
C ARG A 82 -12.39 57.66 9.33
N THR A 83 -13.19 58.09 10.30
CA THR A 83 -13.51 57.29 11.49
C THR A 83 -14.35 56.07 11.10
N SER A 84 -15.32 56.24 10.20
CA SER A 84 -16.12 55.15 9.65
C SER A 84 -15.27 54.16 8.82
N GLU A 85 -14.37 54.65 7.97
CA GLU A 85 -13.45 53.81 7.20
C GLU A 85 -12.52 52.98 8.13
N LEU A 86 -12.03 53.60 9.20
CA LEU A 86 -11.15 52.95 10.18
C LEU A 86 -11.89 51.86 10.97
N GLU A 87 -13.12 52.11 11.40
CA GLU A 87 -13.95 51.09 12.08
C GLU A 87 -14.28 49.92 11.14
N LYS A 88 -14.58 50.20 9.86
CA LYS A 88 -14.78 49.13 8.86
C LYS A 88 -13.52 48.28 8.68
N ALA A 89 -12.34 48.90 8.60
CA ALA A 89 -11.07 48.18 8.48
C ALA A 89 -10.75 47.34 9.73
N LYS A 90 -11.05 47.85 10.94
CA LYS A 90 -10.93 47.08 12.18
C LYS A 90 -11.83 45.85 12.18
N LEU A 91 -13.08 46.00 11.77
CA LEU A 91 -14.03 44.89 11.71
C LEU A 91 -13.55 43.80 10.75
N GLU A 92 -13.08 44.20 9.56
CA GLU A 92 -12.53 43.27 8.57
C GLU A 92 -11.27 42.55 9.10
N ASN A 93 -10.37 43.25 9.77
CA ASN A 93 -9.20 42.65 10.39
C ASN A 93 -9.57 41.68 11.53
N ASN A 94 -10.59 42.00 12.32
CA ASN A 94 -11.05 41.12 13.40
C ASN A 94 -11.67 39.83 12.83
N GLU A 95 -12.46 39.93 11.76
CA GLU A 95 -12.98 38.77 11.02
C GLU A 95 -11.85 37.91 10.43
N LYS A 96 -10.82 38.53 9.84
CA LYS A 96 -9.61 37.82 9.37
C LYS A 96 -8.89 37.09 10.50
N MET A 97 -8.73 37.74 11.66
CA MET A 97 -8.12 37.13 12.85
C MET A 97 -8.93 35.96 13.38
N LYS A 98 -10.27 36.06 13.36
CA LYS A 98 -11.16 34.97 13.75
C LYS A 98 -11.03 33.76 12.82
N LYS A 99 -10.99 34.00 11.51
CA LYS A 99 -10.73 32.94 10.51
C LYS A 99 -9.36 32.31 10.70
N LEU A 100 -8.32 33.11 10.92
CA LEU A 100 -6.95 32.63 11.14
C LEU A 100 -6.85 31.76 12.40
N LYS A 101 -7.52 32.17 13.49
CA LYS A 101 -7.61 31.36 14.72
C LYS A 101 -8.34 30.02 14.49
N GLY A 102 -9.40 30.03 13.68
CA GLY A 102 -10.09 28.80 13.27
C GLY A 102 -9.17 27.83 12.54
N ILE A 103 -8.48 28.32 11.50
CA ILE A 103 -7.51 27.53 10.73
C ILE A 103 -6.38 27.01 11.63
N PHE A 104 -5.86 27.86 12.53
CA PHE A 104 -4.80 27.44 13.46
C PHE A 104 -5.27 26.32 14.38
N ASN A 105 -6.48 26.41 14.93
CA ASN A 105 -7.04 25.35 15.76
C ASN A 105 -7.24 24.05 14.98
N ASP A 106 -7.73 24.12 13.74
CA ASP A 106 -7.92 22.95 12.88
C ASP A 106 -6.57 22.29 12.52
N VAL A 107 -5.56 23.09 12.18
CA VAL A 107 -4.19 22.61 11.94
C VAL A 107 -3.60 21.99 13.20
N ASN A 108 -3.81 22.59 14.36
CA ASN A 108 -3.31 22.05 15.62
C ASN A 108 -4.00 20.73 15.98
N LYS A 109 -5.31 20.62 15.72
CA LYS A 109 -6.06 19.36 15.88
C LYS A 109 -5.51 18.27 14.95
N LYS A 110 -5.35 18.57 13.65
CA LYS A 110 -4.73 17.64 12.69
C LYS A 110 -3.31 17.24 13.09
N LEU A 111 -2.52 18.18 13.60
CA LEU A 111 -1.17 17.92 14.10
C LEU A 111 -1.19 16.95 15.29
N THR A 112 -2.15 17.10 16.22
CA THR A 112 -2.30 16.16 17.34
C THR A 112 -2.75 14.77 16.88
N GLU A 113 -3.64 14.69 15.90
CA GLU A 113 -4.09 13.41 15.31
C GLU A 113 -2.93 12.70 14.58
N LEU A 114 -2.13 13.44 13.81
CA LEU A 114 -0.93 12.91 13.17
C LEU A 114 0.09 12.41 14.19
N ARG A 115 0.34 13.17 15.26
CA ARG A 115 1.24 12.73 16.35
C ARG A 115 0.75 11.44 17.01
N GLN A 116 -0.56 11.33 17.27
CA GLN A 116 -1.12 10.12 17.83
C GLN A 116 -0.96 8.93 16.87
N THR A 117 -1.18 9.14 15.58
CA THR A 117 -1.01 8.12 14.53
C THR A 117 0.43 7.64 14.45
N VAL A 118 1.41 8.56 14.50
CA VAL A 118 2.84 8.22 14.53
C VAL A 118 3.15 7.35 15.75
N ILE A 119 2.68 7.71 16.94
CA ILE A 119 2.88 6.91 18.16
C ILE A 119 2.30 5.49 18.00
N THR A 120 1.10 5.37 17.43
CA THR A 120 0.50 4.03 17.19
C THR A 120 1.31 3.22 16.19
N LYS A 121 1.80 3.85 15.12
CA LYS A 121 2.63 3.19 14.11
C LYS A 121 4.00 2.79 14.66
N ASP A 122 4.59 3.60 15.53
CA ASP A 122 5.83 3.26 16.23
C ASP A 122 5.64 2.02 17.13
N SER A 123 4.51 1.93 17.85
CA SER A 123 4.21 0.74 18.65
C SER A 123 4.00 -0.52 17.80
N GLU A 124 3.34 -0.40 16.65
CA GLU A 124 3.15 -1.51 15.69
C GLU A 124 4.50 -1.96 15.11
N ILE A 125 5.39 -1.02 14.78
CA ILE A 125 6.75 -1.32 14.32
C ILE A 125 7.55 -2.06 15.40
N GLU A 126 7.41 -1.67 16.67
CA GLU A 126 8.10 -2.34 17.78
C GLU A 126 7.61 -3.78 17.98
N GLU A 127 6.29 -4.01 17.89
CA GLU A 127 5.72 -5.37 17.91
C GLU A 127 6.19 -6.20 16.71
N LEU A 128 6.15 -5.65 15.51
CA LEU A 128 6.62 -6.33 14.30
C LEU A 128 8.11 -6.69 14.39
N LYS A 129 8.95 -5.77 14.90
CA LYS A 129 10.38 -6.05 15.18
C LYS A 129 10.55 -7.23 16.14
N LYS A 130 9.77 -7.27 17.21
CA LYS A 130 9.80 -8.39 18.17
C LYS A 130 9.39 -9.72 17.53
N THR A 131 8.38 -9.72 16.67
CA THR A 131 7.99 -10.93 15.94
C THR A 131 9.05 -11.39 14.93
N MET A 132 9.71 -10.45 14.24
CA MET A 132 10.83 -10.76 13.34
C MET A 132 12.02 -11.37 14.10
N GLU A 133 12.37 -10.82 15.27
CA GLU A 133 13.43 -11.36 16.12
C GLU A 133 13.11 -12.81 16.53
N ASN A 134 11.89 -13.07 17.00
CA ASN A 134 11.45 -14.42 17.38
C ASN A 134 11.46 -15.41 16.21
N LEU A 135 11.04 -14.97 15.01
CA LEU A 135 11.07 -15.80 13.81
C LEU A 135 12.50 -16.13 13.39
N LYS A 136 13.41 -15.15 13.51
CA LYS A 136 14.84 -15.34 13.22
C LYS A 136 15.48 -16.33 14.18
N GLU A 137 15.19 -16.25 15.48
CA GLU A 137 15.68 -17.22 16.46
C GLU A 137 15.16 -18.64 16.17
N LYS A 138 13.88 -18.76 15.76
CA LYS A 138 13.29 -20.04 15.35
C LYS A 138 13.91 -20.59 14.08
N ASP A 139 14.25 -19.73 13.11
CA ASP A 139 14.94 -20.11 11.88
C ASP A 139 16.36 -20.62 12.18
N GLU A 140 17.13 -19.90 13.00
CA GLU A 140 18.47 -20.34 13.43
C GLU A 140 18.42 -21.69 14.16
N LYS A 141 17.44 -21.88 15.06
CA LYS A 141 17.24 -23.17 15.75
C LYS A 141 16.89 -24.31 14.79
N SER A 142 16.03 -24.04 13.80
CA SER A 142 15.65 -25.03 12.79
C SER A 142 16.84 -25.38 11.90
N LYS A 143 17.64 -24.38 11.51
CA LYS A 143 18.87 -24.56 10.74
C LYS A 143 19.90 -25.42 11.47
N SER A 144 20.14 -25.14 12.75
CA SER A 144 21.02 -25.98 13.60
C SER A 144 20.54 -27.43 13.66
N SER A 145 19.23 -27.67 13.81
CA SER A 145 18.66 -29.03 13.82
C SER A 145 18.81 -29.75 12.48
N VAL A 146 18.70 -29.02 11.36
CA VAL A 146 18.97 -29.55 10.01
C VAL A 146 20.45 -29.93 9.87
N ASP A 147 21.37 -29.07 10.32
CA ASP A 147 22.81 -29.34 10.27
C ASP A 147 23.20 -30.57 11.13
N GLU A 148 22.60 -30.72 12.31
CA GLU A 148 22.78 -31.92 13.14
C GLU A 148 22.25 -33.19 12.46
N SER A 149 21.07 -33.11 11.85
CA SER A 149 20.47 -34.22 11.12
C SER A 149 21.32 -34.61 9.91
N GLN A 150 21.85 -33.61 9.18
CA GLN A 150 22.74 -33.81 8.03
C GLN A 150 24.04 -34.51 8.46
N LYS A 151 24.67 -34.07 9.55
CA LYS A 151 25.84 -34.75 10.12
C LYS A 151 25.55 -36.20 10.51
N SER A 152 24.35 -36.48 11.02
CA SER A 152 23.94 -37.84 11.35
C SER A 152 23.76 -38.70 10.09
N ILE A 153 23.18 -38.14 9.02
CA ILE A 153 23.01 -38.81 7.73
C ILE A 153 24.38 -39.11 7.12
N GLU A 154 25.33 -38.18 7.15
CA GLU A 154 26.69 -38.41 6.65
C GLU A 154 27.41 -39.53 7.40
N LYS A 155 27.30 -39.56 8.73
CA LYS A 155 27.83 -40.67 9.55
C LYS A 155 27.21 -42.02 9.16
N LEU A 156 25.89 -42.08 9.02
CA LEU A 156 25.22 -43.32 8.65
C LEU A 156 25.57 -43.76 7.22
N THR A 157 25.72 -42.80 6.30
CA THR A 157 26.10 -43.06 4.91
C THR A 157 27.53 -43.60 4.82
N THR A 158 28.47 -43.02 5.57
CA THR A 158 29.86 -43.50 5.62
C THR A 158 29.96 -44.88 6.26
N GLU A 159 29.18 -45.15 7.32
CA GLU A 159 29.10 -46.49 7.92
C GLU A 159 28.55 -47.52 6.94
N LEU A 160 27.44 -47.20 6.25
CA LEU A 160 26.83 -48.06 5.23
C LEU A 160 27.79 -48.33 4.05
N HIS A 161 28.53 -47.31 3.62
CA HIS A 161 29.55 -47.44 2.58
C HIS A 161 30.69 -48.37 3.03
N SER A 162 31.17 -48.21 4.26
CA SER A 162 32.20 -49.10 4.82
C SER A 162 31.71 -50.54 4.89
N GLN A 163 30.46 -50.75 5.30
CA GLN A 163 29.87 -52.08 5.40
C GLN A 163 29.69 -52.71 4.03
N ALA A 164 29.20 -51.96 3.04
CA ALA A 164 29.11 -52.43 1.65
C ALA A 164 30.49 -52.85 1.11
N SER A 165 31.54 -52.06 1.39
CA SER A 165 32.92 -52.40 1.01
C SER A 165 33.38 -53.72 1.65
N THR A 166 33.08 -53.94 2.94
CA THR A 166 33.43 -55.21 3.60
C THR A 166 32.68 -56.41 3.01
N TYR A 167 31.40 -56.27 2.68
CA TYR A 167 30.63 -57.36 2.06
C TYR A 167 31.12 -57.65 0.64
N ASN A 168 31.45 -56.63 -0.14
CA ASN A 168 32.05 -56.81 -1.47
C ASN A 168 33.39 -57.56 -1.39
N ALA A 169 34.26 -57.20 -0.44
CA ALA A 169 35.52 -57.91 -0.23
C ALA A 169 35.30 -59.40 0.16
N GLN A 170 34.28 -59.69 0.98
CA GLN A 170 33.90 -61.07 1.32
C GLN A 170 33.38 -61.83 0.10
N ILE A 171 32.57 -61.20 -0.74
CA ILE A 171 32.06 -61.79 -1.99
C ILE A 171 33.24 -62.12 -2.91
N GLU A 172 34.17 -61.18 -3.14
CA GLU A 172 35.37 -61.42 -3.96
C GLU A 172 36.22 -62.59 -3.44
N GLN A 173 36.38 -62.69 -2.11
CA GLN A 173 37.12 -63.78 -1.49
C GLN A 173 36.42 -65.14 -1.70
N LEU A 174 35.09 -65.18 -1.56
CA LEU A 174 34.30 -66.39 -1.80
C LEU A 174 34.34 -66.80 -3.27
N GLU A 175 34.22 -65.85 -4.20
CA GLU A 175 34.34 -66.09 -5.63
C GLU A 175 35.72 -66.64 -6.01
N SER A 176 36.79 -66.09 -5.42
CA SER A 176 38.16 -66.58 -5.62
C SER A 176 38.32 -68.03 -5.15
N ARG A 177 37.82 -68.36 -3.95
CA ARG A 177 37.81 -69.74 -3.45
C ARG A 177 36.99 -70.67 -4.35
N LEU A 178 35.82 -70.22 -4.81
CA LEU A 178 34.98 -71.01 -5.70
C LEU A 178 35.68 -71.30 -7.03
N ARG A 179 36.39 -70.31 -7.60
CA ARG A 179 37.24 -70.51 -8.79
C ARG A 179 38.36 -71.53 -8.53
N GLN A 180 39.06 -71.42 -7.39
CA GLN A 180 40.13 -72.37 -7.03
C GLN A 180 39.60 -73.81 -6.88
N THR A 181 38.51 -74.01 -6.13
CA THR A 181 37.89 -75.33 -5.97
C THR A 181 37.39 -75.88 -7.30
N THR A 182 36.81 -75.04 -8.16
CA THR A 182 36.37 -75.45 -9.50
C THR A 182 37.55 -75.89 -10.37
N GLN A 183 38.68 -75.17 -10.31
CA GLN A 183 39.90 -75.53 -11.01
C GLN A 183 40.47 -76.86 -10.49
N GLN A 184 40.55 -77.05 -9.17
CA GLN A 184 40.98 -78.31 -8.56
C GLN A 184 40.09 -79.49 -9.00
N ASN A 185 38.77 -79.31 -8.98
CA ASN A 185 37.83 -80.35 -9.39
C ASN A 185 37.98 -80.69 -10.88
N THR A 186 38.27 -79.69 -11.72
CA THR A 186 38.56 -79.90 -13.15
C THR A 186 39.86 -80.69 -13.34
N SER A 187 40.92 -80.36 -12.59
CA SER A 187 42.19 -81.10 -12.60
C SER A 187 42.01 -82.54 -12.12
N LEU A 188 41.34 -82.77 -10.99
CA LEU A 188 41.03 -84.12 -10.49
C LEU A 188 40.21 -84.92 -11.51
N LYS A 189 39.24 -84.28 -12.18
CA LYS A 189 38.46 -84.93 -13.24
C LYS A 189 39.36 -85.35 -14.40
N SER A 190 40.32 -84.52 -14.80
CA SER A 190 41.31 -84.86 -15.84
C SER A 190 42.22 -86.00 -15.38
N GLU A 191 42.78 -85.93 -14.18
CA GLU A 191 43.61 -86.99 -13.58
C GLU A 191 42.87 -88.32 -13.49
N PHE A 192 41.60 -88.29 -13.07
CA PHE A 192 40.74 -89.47 -13.02
C PHE A 192 40.52 -90.08 -14.42
N GLN A 193 40.32 -89.25 -15.45
CA GLN A 193 40.22 -89.75 -16.83
C GLN A 193 41.53 -90.39 -17.28
N GLN A 194 42.68 -89.77 -16.99
CA GLN A 194 43.99 -90.35 -17.29
C GLN A 194 44.21 -91.68 -16.55
N TYR A 195 43.84 -91.75 -15.28
CA TYR A 195 43.91 -92.97 -14.48
C TYR A 195 43.04 -94.08 -15.10
N LYS A 196 41.81 -93.75 -15.52
CA LYS A 196 40.91 -94.69 -16.20
C LYS A 196 41.53 -95.26 -17.48
N ILE A 197 42.16 -94.41 -18.30
CA ILE A 197 42.88 -94.83 -19.50
C ILE A 197 44.06 -95.75 -19.15
N ARG A 198 44.89 -95.37 -18.16
CA ARG A 198 46.03 -96.17 -17.70
C ARG A 198 45.61 -97.54 -17.17
N ALA A 199 44.55 -97.58 -16.36
CA ALA A 199 44.01 -98.83 -15.80
C ALA A 199 43.48 -99.76 -16.91
N HIS A 200 42.79 -99.23 -17.92
CA HIS A 200 42.36 -100.01 -19.08
C HIS A 200 43.54 -100.57 -19.87
N SER A 201 44.57 -99.77 -20.13
CA SER A 201 45.78 -100.23 -20.85
C SER A 201 46.53 -101.34 -20.09
N LEU A 202 46.63 -101.25 -18.76
CA LEU A 202 47.22 -102.29 -17.92
C LEU A 202 46.40 -103.59 -17.92
N LEU A 203 45.07 -103.50 -17.93
CA LEU A 203 44.20 -104.67 -18.03
C LEU A 203 44.32 -105.35 -19.40
N GLU A 204 44.45 -104.59 -20.48
CA GLU A 204 44.67 -105.11 -21.83
C GLU A 204 46.04 -105.81 -21.95
N GLN A 205 47.08 -105.24 -21.34
CA GLN A 205 48.40 -105.86 -21.25
C GLN A 205 48.37 -107.15 -20.40
N LYS A 206 47.65 -107.15 -19.27
CA LYS A 206 47.50 -108.33 -18.42
C LYS A 206 46.71 -109.45 -19.12
N ASN A 207 45.64 -109.12 -19.84
CA ASN A 207 44.89 -110.09 -20.64
C ASN A 207 45.75 -110.67 -21.78
N SER A 208 46.68 -109.88 -22.34
CA SER A 208 47.67 -110.35 -23.30
C SER A 208 48.73 -111.27 -22.68
N SER A 209 49.13 -111.04 -21.42
CA SER A 209 50.06 -111.91 -20.67
C SER A 209 49.42 -113.20 -20.14
N ILE A 210 48.12 -113.19 -19.83
CA ILE A 210 47.40 -114.37 -19.32
C ILE A 210 47.26 -115.47 -20.39
N ASN A 211 47.23 -115.12 -21.68
CA ASN A 211 47.19 -116.12 -22.76
C ASN A 211 48.54 -116.85 -23.01
N ASN A 212 49.66 -116.39 -22.44
CA ASN A 212 50.99 -116.98 -22.68
C ASN A 212 51.55 -117.82 -21.51
N ASN A 213 50.87 -117.90 -20.37
CA ASN A 213 51.40 -118.58 -19.16
C ASN A 213 50.52 -119.74 -18.65
N ASN A 214 49.81 -120.43 -19.55
CA ASN A 214 48.99 -121.61 -19.21
C ASN A 214 49.69 -122.98 -19.37
N ASN A 215 51.02 -123.01 -19.56
CA ASN A 215 51.80 -124.25 -19.56
C ASN A 215 53.02 -124.10 -18.65
N ASN A 216 52.89 -124.41 -17.36
CA ASN A 216 53.84 -125.24 -16.62
C ASN A 216 53.49 -125.33 -15.12
N ASN A 217 53.04 -126.53 -14.75
CA ASN A 217 53.35 -127.30 -13.54
C ASN A 217 53.05 -126.66 -12.17
N ASN A 218 52.04 -127.12 -11.42
CA ASN A 218 51.87 -128.45 -10.77
C ASN A 218 53.07 -128.96 -9.94
N ASN A 219 52.72 -129.31 -8.70
CA ASN A 219 53.39 -130.19 -7.73
C ASN A 219 54.40 -129.57 -6.76
N ASN A 220 54.01 -129.43 -5.49
CA ASN A 220 54.32 -130.50 -4.54
C ASN A 220 53.47 -130.45 -3.27
N ASN A 221 52.81 -131.59 -3.07
CA ASN A 221 52.08 -132.03 -1.89
C ASN A 221 53.04 -132.57 -0.82
N ASN A 222 52.49 -132.63 0.39
CA ASN A 222 52.70 -133.62 1.45
C ASN A 222 53.80 -133.41 2.51
N ASN A 223 53.28 -133.31 3.75
CA ASN A 223 53.60 -134.08 4.97
C ASN A 223 53.84 -133.12 6.15
N ASN A 224 53.46 -133.39 7.39
CA ASN A 224 52.54 -134.33 8.05
C ASN A 224 52.48 -133.84 9.51
N ASN A 225 51.36 -134.12 10.18
CA ASN A 225 51.13 -134.31 11.62
C ASN A 225 52.33 -134.13 12.59
N ASN A 226 52.15 -133.41 13.71
CA ASN A 226 51.81 -134.03 15.01
C ASN A 226 51.85 -133.06 16.22
N THR A 227 50.98 -133.39 17.18
CA THR A 227 51.16 -133.31 18.64
C THR A 227 50.97 -131.96 19.37
N ILE A 228 49.81 -131.95 20.03
CA ILE A 228 49.39 -131.18 21.20
C ILE A 228 50.47 -131.20 22.29
N ASN A 229 50.96 -130.03 22.70
CA ASN A 229 51.60 -129.87 24.00
C ASN A 229 51.20 -128.51 24.61
N ILE A 230 50.64 -128.59 25.81
CA ILE A 230 50.11 -127.50 26.62
C ILE A 230 51.29 -126.70 27.16
N ASP A 231 51.44 -125.45 26.73
CA ASP A 231 52.51 -124.56 27.18
C ASP A 231 51.92 -123.21 27.64
N SER A 232 51.95 -122.99 28.95
CA SER A 232 51.47 -121.81 29.69
C SER A 232 52.16 -120.48 29.32
N GLY A 233 53.03 -120.48 28.31
CA GLY A 233 53.59 -119.27 27.67
C GLY A 233 52.74 -118.71 26.52
N THR A 234 51.82 -119.49 25.96
CA THR A 234 50.96 -119.05 24.83
C THR A 234 49.78 -118.18 25.30
N GLU A 235 49.15 -118.55 26.41
CA GLU A 235 48.05 -117.78 27.01
C GLU A 235 48.50 -116.39 27.49
N THR A 236 49.72 -116.26 28.02
CA THR A 236 50.29 -114.96 28.39
C THR A 236 50.64 -114.09 27.18
N SER A 237 51.13 -114.69 26.09
CA SER A 237 51.41 -113.97 24.83
C SER A 237 50.12 -113.51 24.12
N GLU A 238 49.08 -114.36 24.13
CA GLU A 238 47.75 -114.01 23.62
C GLU A 238 47.08 -112.92 24.47
N LEU A 239 47.16 -113.00 25.80
CA LEU A 239 46.68 -111.95 26.70
C LEU A 239 47.42 -110.61 26.49
N ILE A 240 48.73 -110.63 26.23
CA ILE A 240 49.51 -109.44 25.90
C ILE A 240 49.06 -108.85 24.55
N ALA A 241 48.81 -109.69 23.54
CA ALA A 241 48.31 -109.23 22.24
C ALA A 241 46.89 -108.64 22.33
N VAL A 242 46.02 -109.25 23.15
CA VAL A 242 44.67 -108.74 23.43
C VAL A 242 44.74 -107.42 24.19
N ASN A 243 45.60 -107.29 25.21
CA ASN A 243 45.78 -106.01 25.92
C ASN A 243 46.31 -104.92 25.00
N LYS A 244 47.29 -105.21 24.14
CA LYS A 244 47.80 -104.24 23.16
C LYS A 244 46.73 -103.81 22.16
N LYS A 245 45.83 -104.71 21.77
CA LYS A 245 44.67 -104.38 20.92
C LYS A 245 43.65 -103.51 21.67
N LEU A 246 43.34 -103.85 22.92
CA LEU A 246 42.47 -103.04 23.78
C LEU A 246 43.05 -101.65 24.03
N GLU A 247 44.36 -101.52 24.23
CA GLU A 247 45.05 -100.24 24.36
C GLU A 247 44.97 -99.40 23.07
N SER A 248 45.13 -100.05 21.91
CA SER A 248 44.95 -99.39 20.60
C SER A 248 43.52 -98.93 20.38
N ASP A 249 42.53 -99.77 20.72
CA ASP A 249 41.11 -99.43 20.59
C ASP A 249 40.71 -98.33 21.61
N LEU A 250 41.24 -98.37 22.83
CA LEU A 250 41.06 -97.33 23.84
C LEU A 250 41.65 -96.00 23.36
N SER A 251 42.86 -96.02 22.80
CA SER A 251 43.51 -94.85 22.19
C SER A 251 42.66 -94.28 21.04
N GLY A 252 42.16 -95.14 20.15
CA GLY A 252 41.24 -94.75 19.09
C GLY A 252 39.98 -94.08 19.62
N LYS A 253 39.34 -94.67 20.64
CA LYS A 253 38.15 -94.10 21.28
C LYS A 253 38.43 -92.78 22.01
N VAL A 254 39.60 -92.61 22.61
CA VAL A 254 40.04 -91.34 23.22
C VAL A 254 40.20 -90.27 22.14
N THR A 255 40.77 -90.59 20.97
CA THR A 255 40.87 -89.61 19.87
C THR A 255 39.50 -89.23 19.29
N GLU A 256 38.59 -90.18 19.13
CA GLU A 256 37.20 -89.91 18.71
C GLU A 256 36.46 -89.04 19.74
N LEU A 257 36.63 -89.31 21.03
CA LEU A 257 36.06 -88.51 22.11
C LEU A 257 36.58 -87.07 22.07
N ASN A 258 37.90 -86.90 21.92
CA ASN A 258 38.53 -85.58 21.83
C ASN A 258 38.03 -84.80 20.61
N TYR A 259 37.86 -85.47 19.46
CA TYR A 259 37.29 -84.86 18.26
C TYR A 259 35.82 -84.44 18.46
N ALA A 260 35.01 -85.28 19.10
CA ALA A 260 33.63 -84.94 19.43
C ALA A 260 33.54 -83.76 20.42
N GLN A 261 34.40 -83.72 21.44
CA GLN A 261 34.49 -82.62 22.40
C GLN A 261 34.88 -81.30 21.73
N GLU A 262 35.82 -81.31 20.79
CA GLU A 262 36.21 -80.10 20.07
C GLU A 262 35.09 -79.60 19.15
N LYS A 263 34.37 -80.52 18.49
CA LYS A 263 33.19 -80.16 17.70
C LYS A 263 32.08 -79.52 18.56
N ILE A 264 31.87 -80.02 19.78
CA ILE A 264 30.93 -79.42 20.74
C ILE A 264 31.38 -78.00 21.11
N ARG A 265 32.67 -77.79 21.41
CA ARG A 265 33.20 -76.44 21.74
C ARG A 265 32.99 -75.43 20.62
N VAL A 266 33.18 -75.83 19.37
CA VAL A 266 32.93 -74.95 18.21
C VAL A 266 31.44 -74.61 18.12
N LEU A 267 30.55 -75.59 18.25
CA LEU A 267 29.10 -75.36 18.23
C LEU A 267 28.64 -74.46 19.39
N GLU A 268 29.21 -74.62 20.59
CA GLU A 268 28.93 -73.74 21.74
C GLU A 268 29.38 -72.29 21.47
N ARG A 269 30.52 -72.11 20.81
CA ARG A 269 31.03 -70.79 20.41
C ARG A 269 30.11 -70.12 19.39
N ASP A 270 29.70 -70.86 18.37
CA ASP A 270 28.80 -70.38 17.32
C ASP A 270 27.43 -70.04 17.88
N LEU A 271 26.88 -70.89 18.77
CA LEU A 271 25.63 -70.63 19.46
C LEU A 271 25.71 -69.35 20.31
N LYS A 272 26.80 -69.17 21.06
CA LYS A 272 27.02 -67.96 21.87
C LYS A 272 27.13 -66.70 21.00
N GLN A 273 27.79 -66.79 19.85
CA GLN A 273 27.88 -65.69 18.90
C GLN A 273 26.52 -65.36 18.29
N SER A 274 25.73 -66.38 17.94
CA SER A 274 24.37 -66.23 17.43
C SER A 274 23.44 -65.57 18.45
N LEU A 275 23.49 -66.01 19.72
CA LEU A 275 22.71 -65.40 20.80
C LEU A 275 23.08 -63.93 21.01
N LYS A 276 24.37 -63.58 20.95
CA LYS A 276 24.82 -62.18 21.04
C LYS A 276 24.29 -61.34 19.88
N ARG A 277 24.30 -61.89 18.66
CA ARG A 277 23.73 -61.23 17.47
C ARG A 277 22.22 -61.05 17.62
N ASN A 278 21.51 -62.05 18.15
CA ASN A 278 20.07 -61.96 18.37
C ASN A 278 19.72 -60.86 19.38
N GLY A 279 20.44 -60.78 20.50
CA GLY A 279 20.24 -59.70 21.48
C GLY A 279 20.54 -58.30 20.92
N GLN A 280 21.51 -58.16 20.01
CA GLN A 280 21.74 -56.91 19.29
C GLN A 280 20.57 -56.56 18.38
N LEU A 281 20.06 -57.53 17.60
CA LEU A 281 18.91 -57.34 16.73
C LEU A 281 17.64 -56.98 17.51
N GLU A 282 17.40 -57.60 18.66
CA GLU A 282 16.28 -57.25 19.55
C GLU A 282 16.36 -55.81 20.04
N LYS A 283 17.58 -55.34 20.39
CA LYS A 283 17.80 -53.94 20.80
C LYS A 283 17.53 -52.96 19.66
N GLU A 284 18.03 -53.26 18.45
CA GLU A 284 17.78 -52.42 17.27
C GLU A 284 16.31 -52.43 16.86
N PHE A 285 15.63 -53.59 16.95
CA PHE A 285 14.20 -53.69 16.74
C PHE A 285 13.41 -52.85 17.74
N GLY A 286 13.79 -52.88 19.03
CA GLY A 286 13.17 -52.04 20.06
C GLY A 286 13.31 -50.54 19.77
N LYS A 287 14.50 -50.08 19.35
CA LYS A 287 14.71 -48.69 18.93
C LYS A 287 13.86 -48.32 17.72
N SER A 288 13.85 -49.18 16.69
CA SER A 288 13.05 -48.97 15.48
C SER A 288 11.55 -48.89 15.79
N GLN A 289 11.06 -49.75 16.70
CA GLN A 289 9.68 -49.72 17.17
C GLN A 289 9.35 -48.43 17.94
N GLN A 290 10.30 -47.90 18.72
CA GLN A 290 10.12 -46.61 19.41
C GLN A 290 10.03 -45.44 18.43
N VAL A 291 10.92 -45.41 17.43
CA VAL A 291 10.87 -44.39 16.35
C VAL A 291 9.56 -44.47 15.58
N LEU A 292 9.09 -45.68 15.27
CA LEU A 292 7.79 -45.86 14.59
C LEU A 292 6.64 -45.30 15.44
N LYS A 293 6.64 -45.53 16.76
CA LYS A 293 5.62 -44.96 17.66
C LYS A 293 5.63 -43.43 17.66
N GLU A 294 6.80 -42.80 17.68
CA GLU A 294 6.90 -41.35 17.60
C GLU A 294 6.45 -40.81 16.23
N ASN A 295 6.84 -41.45 15.13
CA ASN A 295 6.38 -41.07 13.79
C ASN A 295 4.85 -41.17 13.67
N VAL A 296 4.23 -42.21 14.22
CA VAL A 296 2.77 -42.36 14.25
C VAL A 296 2.10 -41.22 15.03
N LYS A 297 2.68 -40.78 16.16
CA LYS A 297 2.16 -39.62 16.90
C LYS A 297 2.26 -38.35 16.06
N VAL A 298 3.39 -38.11 15.41
CA VAL A 298 3.57 -36.93 14.54
C VAL A 298 2.56 -36.93 13.40
N ILE A 299 2.39 -38.06 12.71
CA ILE A 299 1.39 -38.21 11.65
C ILE A 299 -0.01 -37.88 12.17
N ARG A 300 -0.37 -38.38 13.36
CA ARG A 300 -1.68 -38.08 13.97
C ARG A 300 -1.85 -36.58 14.21
N THR A 301 -0.85 -35.91 14.80
CA THR A 301 -0.92 -34.46 15.04
C THR A 301 -1.00 -33.65 13.75
N LEU A 302 -0.30 -34.07 12.70
CA LEU A 302 -0.38 -33.45 11.38
C LEU A 302 -1.77 -33.65 10.76
N GLN A 303 -2.35 -34.84 10.91
CA GLN A 303 -3.68 -35.15 10.42
C GLN A 303 -4.75 -34.30 11.15
N GLU A 304 -4.63 -34.10 12.46
CA GLU A 304 -5.50 -33.21 13.24
C GLU A 304 -5.38 -31.74 12.79
N LYS A 305 -4.15 -31.26 12.55
CA LYS A 305 -3.92 -29.91 12.02
C LYS A 305 -4.50 -29.74 10.61
N TYR A 306 -4.31 -30.72 9.74
CA TYR A 306 -4.88 -30.71 8.38
C TYR A 306 -6.41 -30.62 8.42
N GLN A 307 -7.06 -31.40 9.29
CA GLN A 307 -8.51 -31.35 9.48
C GLN A 307 -8.99 -30.00 10.04
N SER A 308 -8.21 -29.37 10.94
CA SER A 308 -8.54 -28.04 11.46
C SER A 308 -8.43 -26.98 10.36
N LEU A 309 -7.37 -27.00 9.56
CA LEU A 309 -7.17 -26.07 8.44
C LEU A 309 -8.24 -26.23 7.36
N LEU A 310 -8.67 -27.47 7.11
CA LEU A 310 -9.73 -27.74 6.13
C LEU A 310 -11.06 -27.11 6.57
N LYS A 311 -11.42 -27.23 7.86
CA LYS A 311 -12.60 -26.55 8.42
C LYS A 311 -12.48 -25.04 8.42
N GLU A 312 -11.29 -24.49 8.67
CA GLU A 312 -11.04 -23.06 8.61
C GLU A 312 -11.22 -22.52 7.19
N ASN A 313 -10.67 -23.21 6.19
CA ASN A 313 -10.87 -22.88 4.78
C ASN A 313 -12.35 -22.93 4.37
N GLU A 314 -13.09 -23.97 4.79
CA GLU A 314 -14.54 -24.05 4.53
C GLU A 314 -15.30 -22.86 5.13
N ASN A 315 -14.95 -22.45 6.35
CA ASN A 315 -15.55 -21.29 7.01
C ASN A 315 -15.19 -19.98 6.30
N LEU A 316 -13.93 -19.82 5.85
CA LEU A 316 -13.48 -18.66 5.09
C LEU A 316 -14.18 -18.57 3.74
N GLU A 317 -14.30 -19.67 3.00
CA GLU A 317 -15.05 -19.71 1.74
C GLU A 317 -16.52 -19.35 1.94
N LYS A 318 -17.13 -19.79 3.05
CA LYS A 318 -18.51 -19.44 3.37
C LYS A 318 -18.65 -17.94 3.66
N SER A 319 -17.77 -17.39 4.49
CA SER A 319 -17.73 -15.96 4.81
C SER A 319 -17.48 -15.11 3.55
N GLN A 320 -16.58 -15.56 2.67
CA GLN A 320 -16.32 -14.89 1.39
C GLN A 320 -17.56 -14.91 0.49
N ARG A 321 -18.26 -16.05 0.38
CA ARG A 321 -19.53 -16.13 -0.37
C ARG A 321 -20.60 -15.20 0.20
N GLU A 322 -20.74 -15.15 1.52
CA GLU A 322 -21.71 -14.27 2.19
C GLU A 322 -21.41 -12.79 1.91
N THR A 323 -20.14 -12.39 1.96
CA THR A 323 -19.73 -11.00 1.63
C THR A 323 -19.91 -10.68 0.14
N GLU A 324 -19.56 -11.60 -0.76
CA GLU A 324 -19.78 -11.44 -2.21
C GLU A 324 -21.27 -11.32 -2.56
N GLU A 325 -22.13 -12.12 -1.95
CA GLU A 325 -23.58 -12.01 -2.10
C GLU A 325 -24.11 -10.66 -1.60
N GLN A 326 -23.59 -10.16 -0.47
CA GLN A 326 -23.93 -8.83 0.04
C GLN A 326 -23.48 -7.72 -0.91
N TYR A 327 -22.24 -7.76 -1.43
CA TYR A 327 -21.78 -6.77 -2.41
C TYR A 327 -22.62 -6.81 -3.68
N LYS A 328 -22.98 -7.99 -4.17
CA LYS A 328 -23.85 -8.14 -5.34
C LYS A 328 -25.26 -7.60 -5.09
N ALA A 329 -25.82 -7.84 -3.91
CA ALA A 329 -27.11 -7.27 -3.51
C ALA A 329 -27.04 -5.73 -3.45
N ASN A 330 -25.99 -5.17 -2.87
CA ASN A 330 -25.79 -3.72 -2.77
C ASN A 330 -25.60 -3.06 -4.14
N VAL A 331 -24.84 -3.70 -5.04
CA VAL A 331 -24.68 -3.21 -6.42
C VAL A 331 -26.02 -3.22 -7.16
N ASN A 332 -26.82 -4.28 -6.99
CA ASN A 332 -28.14 -4.36 -7.61
C ASN A 332 -29.08 -3.28 -7.06
N ASP A 333 -29.14 -3.07 -5.74
CA ASP A 333 -29.97 -2.02 -5.13
C ASP A 333 -29.53 -0.62 -5.59
N PHE A 334 -28.22 -0.36 -5.65
CA PHE A 334 -27.69 0.89 -6.17
C PHE A 334 -28.08 1.10 -7.63
N ASN A 335 -27.96 0.06 -8.46
CA ASN A 335 -28.33 0.13 -9.87
C ASN A 335 -29.84 0.38 -10.04
N ASP A 336 -30.69 -0.24 -9.23
CA ASP A 336 -32.14 -0.03 -9.24
C ASP A 336 -32.50 1.41 -8.83
N ARG A 337 -31.87 1.95 -7.78
CA ARG A 337 -32.04 3.35 -7.37
C ARG A 337 -31.55 4.31 -8.45
N PHE A 338 -30.41 4.02 -9.08
CA PHE A 338 -29.85 4.83 -10.14
C PHE A 338 -30.75 4.85 -11.37
N ASN A 339 -31.25 3.69 -11.79
CA ASN A 339 -32.20 3.56 -12.90
C ASN A 339 -33.48 4.35 -12.62
N LYS A 340 -34.03 4.24 -11.40
CA LYS A 340 -35.22 4.99 -11.00
C LYS A 340 -34.99 6.51 -11.02
N SER A 341 -33.83 6.97 -10.57
CA SER A 341 -33.46 8.39 -10.62
C SER A 341 -33.31 8.88 -12.06
N THR A 342 -32.66 8.08 -12.92
CA THR A 342 -32.51 8.38 -14.35
C THR A 342 -33.86 8.44 -15.04
N GLU A 343 -34.77 7.53 -14.72
CA GLU A 343 -36.14 7.53 -15.25
C GLU A 343 -36.91 8.79 -14.82
N LEU A 344 -36.79 9.22 -13.55
CA LEU A 344 -37.40 10.48 -13.08
C LEU A 344 -36.83 11.71 -13.78
N ILE A 345 -35.51 11.76 -13.97
CA ILE A 345 -34.84 12.85 -14.70
C ILE A 345 -35.30 12.88 -16.16
N GLN A 346 -35.37 11.72 -16.82
CA GLN A 346 -35.87 11.62 -18.19
C GLN A 346 -37.33 12.09 -18.30
N LYS A 347 -38.19 11.71 -17.35
CA LYS A 347 -39.58 12.17 -17.31
C LYS A 347 -39.69 13.68 -17.15
N SER A 348 -38.89 14.27 -16.25
CA SER A 348 -38.83 15.72 -16.05
C SER A 348 -38.30 16.44 -17.29
N LEU A 349 -37.26 15.91 -17.93
CA LEU A 349 -36.73 16.44 -19.19
C LEU A 349 -37.79 16.43 -20.28
N LYS A 350 -38.53 15.31 -20.44
CA LYS A 350 -39.62 15.20 -21.40
C LYS A 350 -40.71 16.23 -21.14
N GLN A 351 -41.11 16.41 -19.88
CA GLN A 351 -42.09 17.43 -19.51
C GLN A 351 -41.59 18.84 -19.84
N LYS A 352 -40.31 19.15 -19.56
CA LYS A 352 -39.72 20.45 -19.91
C LYS A 352 -39.61 20.66 -21.41
N GLN A 353 -39.37 19.60 -22.18
CA GLN A 353 -39.40 19.64 -23.64
C GLN A 353 -40.81 19.99 -24.14
N GLU A 354 -41.84 19.30 -23.63
CA GLU A 354 -43.25 19.56 -23.98
C GLU A 354 -43.68 20.98 -23.61
N GLU A 355 -43.28 21.50 -22.44
CA GLU A 355 -43.51 22.89 -22.05
C GLU A 355 -42.83 23.88 -23.00
N ASN A 356 -41.60 23.58 -23.44
CA ASN A 356 -40.86 24.44 -24.35
C ASN A 356 -41.49 24.45 -25.76
N ASP A 357 -41.95 23.29 -26.25
CA ASP A 357 -42.67 23.18 -27.52
C ASP A 357 -43.99 23.96 -27.48
N GLN A 358 -44.72 23.92 -26.35
CA GLN A 358 -45.92 24.73 -26.14
C GLN A 358 -45.60 26.23 -26.16
N LEU A 359 -44.54 26.68 -25.49
CA LEU A 359 -44.10 28.07 -25.52
C LEU A 359 -43.70 28.52 -26.93
N GLN A 360 -43.04 27.64 -27.69
CA GLN A 360 -42.67 27.91 -29.08
C GLN A 360 -43.91 28.06 -29.97
N SER A 361 -44.94 27.22 -29.79
CA SER A 361 -46.22 27.36 -30.47
C SER A 361 -46.96 28.67 -30.11
N ILE A 362 -46.92 29.07 -28.83
CA ILE A 362 -47.50 30.36 -28.38
C ILE A 362 -46.76 31.54 -29.01
N LEU A 363 -45.42 31.49 -29.06
CA LEU A 363 -44.60 32.52 -29.72
C LEU A 363 -44.91 32.61 -31.22
N GLU A 364 -45.10 31.47 -31.88
CA GLU A 364 -45.48 31.42 -33.30
C GLU A 364 -46.86 32.05 -33.53
N HIS A 365 -47.85 31.72 -32.69
CA HIS A 365 -49.17 32.34 -32.73
C HIS A 365 -49.12 33.86 -32.49
N LEU A 366 -48.39 34.33 -31.47
CA LEU A 366 -48.23 35.76 -31.19
C LEU A 366 -47.51 36.49 -32.33
N SER A 367 -46.52 35.85 -32.95
CA SER A 367 -45.84 36.37 -34.13
C SER A 367 -46.82 36.51 -35.31
N GLU A 368 -47.68 35.53 -35.50
CA GLU A 368 -48.71 35.54 -36.54
C GLU A 368 -49.78 36.63 -36.29
N GLU A 369 -50.24 36.79 -35.05
CA GLU A 369 -51.11 37.90 -34.65
C GLU A 369 -50.45 39.27 -34.85
N LEU A 370 -49.18 39.43 -34.46
CA LEU A 370 -48.43 40.67 -34.70
C LEU A 370 -48.26 40.96 -36.19
N SER A 371 -48.07 39.92 -37.00
CA SER A 371 -48.03 40.04 -38.47
C SER A 371 -49.39 40.52 -39.00
N GLN A 372 -50.49 39.90 -38.57
CA GLN A 372 -51.85 40.32 -38.93
C GLN A 372 -52.11 41.77 -38.52
N MET A 373 -51.81 42.15 -37.28
CA MET A 373 -51.96 43.53 -36.80
C MET A 373 -51.10 44.53 -37.59
N ARG A 374 -49.87 44.15 -37.98
CA ARG A 374 -49.03 44.97 -38.86
C ARG A 374 -49.65 45.12 -40.25
N THR A 375 -50.24 44.06 -40.82
CA THR A 375 -50.93 44.16 -42.12
C THR A 375 -52.18 45.02 -42.02
N GLU A 376 -52.97 44.91 -40.96
CA GLU A 376 -54.14 45.77 -40.72
C GLU A 376 -53.73 47.24 -40.52
N LEU A 377 -52.68 47.50 -39.74
CA LEU A 377 -52.14 48.86 -39.57
C LEU A 377 -51.63 49.42 -40.90
N SER A 378 -50.98 48.60 -41.73
CA SER A 378 -50.56 48.99 -43.07
C SER A 378 -51.76 49.37 -43.92
N GLN A 379 -52.80 48.53 -43.99
CA GLN A 379 -54.03 48.81 -44.72
C GLN A 379 -54.73 50.08 -44.20
N ARG A 380 -54.84 50.24 -42.87
CA ARG A 380 -55.42 51.46 -42.28
C ARG A 380 -54.58 52.70 -42.60
N SER A 381 -53.25 52.60 -42.54
CA SER A 381 -52.37 53.72 -42.90
C SER A 381 -52.51 54.11 -44.36
N GLU A 382 -52.73 53.15 -45.26
CA GLU A 382 -53.00 53.37 -46.67
C GLU A 382 -54.35 54.07 -46.88
N THR A 383 -55.40 53.63 -46.18
CA THR A 383 -56.71 54.32 -46.20
C THR A 383 -56.65 55.73 -45.60
N ILE A 384 -55.85 55.95 -44.55
CA ILE A 384 -55.64 57.28 -43.96
C ILE A 384 -54.87 58.17 -44.94
N GLN A 385 -53.84 57.66 -45.62
CA GLN A 385 -53.16 58.40 -46.68
C GLN A 385 -54.11 58.76 -47.82
N GLU A 386 -55.02 57.85 -48.20
CA GLU A 386 -56.03 58.10 -49.22
C GLU A 386 -57.06 59.15 -48.78
N LEU A 387 -57.51 59.09 -47.52
CA LEU A 387 -58.38 60.12 -46.94
C LEU A 387 -57.66 61.47 -46.75
N GLN A 388 -56.38 61.49 -46.38
CA GLN A 388 -55.57 62.71 -46.34
C GLN A 388 -55.39 63.30 -47.74
N LYS A 389 -55.23 62.46 -48.77
CA LYS A 389 -55.20 62.90 -50.17
C LYS A 389 -56.53 63.50 -50.61
N GLN A 390 -57.67 63.00 -50.10
CA GLN A 390 -59.00 63.57 -50.32
C GLN A 390 -59.25 64.86 -49.52
N LEU A 391 -58.75 64.96 -48.28
CA LEU A 391 -58.88 66.14 -47.43
C LEU A 391 -58.00 67.30 -47.94
N ASN A 392 -56.77 66.99 -48.37
CA ASN A 392 -55.87 67.95 -49.01
C ASN A 392 -56.38 68.41 -50.39
N ALA A 393 -57.35 67.71 -51.00
CA ALA A 393 -58.05 68.17 -52.20
C ALA A 393 -59.22 69.12 -51.90
N SER A 394 -59.68 69.25 -50.65
CA SER A 394 -60.81 70.10 -50.24
C SER A 394 -60.45 71.32 -49.38
N THR A 395 -59.18 71.57 -49.08
CA THR A 395 -58.75 72.79 -48.37
C THR A 395 -57.53 73.43 -49.03
N PHE A 396 -57.70 74.66 -49.54
CA PHE A 396 -56.65 75.57 -50.02
C PHE A 396 -56.70 76.87 -49.17
N PRO A 397 -55.64 77.69 -49.12
CA PRO A 397 -54.82 77.88 -47.92
C PRO A 397 -54.95 79.31 -47.36
N VAL A 398 -54.80 79.50 -46.05
CA VAL A 398 -54.53 80.84 -45.50
C VAL A 398 -53.42 80.77 -44.46
N ASN A 399 -52.36 81.47 -44.84
CA ASN A 399 -51.12 81.82 -44.19
C ASN A 399 -51.35 82.63 -42.90
N SER A 400 -50.54 82.41 -41.85
CA SER A 400 -49.91 83.45 -41.00
C SER A 400 -49.18 82.85 -39.78
N SER A 401 -47.85 82.93 -39.84
CA SER A 401 -46.92 83.35 -38.77
C SER A 401 -47.02 82.73 -37.38
N SER A 402 -45.97 82.00 -36.94
CA SER A 402 -44.97 82.49 -35.96
C SER A 402 -43.96 81.39 -35.56
N SER A 403 -42.66 81.68 -35.81
CA SER A 403 -41.47 81.45 -34.96
C SER A 403 -41.23 80.08 -34.28
N SER A 404 -40.03 79.48 -34.16
CA SER A 404 -38.64 79.69 -34.61
C SER A 404 -37.77 78.73 -33.74
N ILE A 405 -36.48 78.54 -34.10
CA ILE A 405 -35.33 78.05 -33.26
C ILE A 405 -34.98 76.56 -33.42
N ILE A 406 -34.03 76.20 -34.31
CA ILE A 406 -32.54 76.09 -34.15
C ILE A 406 -32.14 74.69 -33.63
N SER A 407 -31.10 73.96 -34.06
CA SER A 407 -30.11 74.02 -35.15
C SER A 407 -29.19 72.79 -35.02
N ASN A 408 -28.65 72.32 -36.14
CA ASN A 408 -27.25 71.89 -36.37
C ASN A 408 -26.63 70.74 -35.51
N SER A 409 -25.72 69.90 -35.98
CA SER A 409 -24.96 69.78 -37.23
C SER A 409 -24.17 68.46 -37.21
N THR A 410 -24.27 67.71 -38.30
CA THR A 410 -23.19 67.20 -39.16
C THR A 410 -21.83 66.71 -38.60
N THR A 411 -21.47 65.50 -39.07
CA THR A 411 -20.11 65.01 -39.48
C THR A 411 -19.09 64.72 -38.37
N THR A 412 -18.23 63.69 -38.41
CA THR A 412 -17.60 62.87 -39.46
C THR A 412 -16.88 61.67 -38.81
N ASN A 413 -16.73 60.58 -39.58
CA ASN A 413 -15.55 59.69 -39.69
C ASN A 413 -14.97 58.93 -38.48
N ASN A 414 -14.92 57.59 -38.61
CA ASN A 414 -13.72 56.76 -38.83
C ASN A 414 -13.68 55.43 -38.07
N MET A 415 -13.49 54.37 -38.88
CA MET A 415 -12.56 53.25 -38.73
C MET A 415 -12.81 52.12 -37.70
N THR A 416 -12.89 50.94 -38.30
CA THR A 416 -12.59 49.58 -37.80
C THR A 416 -11.45 49.45 -36.78
N ASN A 417 -11.64 48.64 -35.74
CA ASN A 417 -10.93 47.35 -35.54
C ASN A 417 -11.22 46.68 -34.17
N ASN A 418 -11.27 45.35 -34.24
CA ASN A 418 -10.90 44.33 -33.25
C ASN A 418 -11.76 44.04 -32.00
N THR A 419 -12.34 42.83 -32.04
CA THR A 419 -12.02 41.65 -31.20
C THR A 419 -12.06 41.74 -29.67
N THR A 420 -12.60 40.65 -29.11
CA THR A 420 -12.35 40.02 -27.79
C THR A 420 -13.16 40.47 -26.55
N ASN A 421 -14.08 39.57 -26.18
CA ASN A 421 -14.08 38.75 -24.96
C ASN A 421 -14.27 39.39 -23.57
N PHE A 422 -15.27 38.82 -22.89
CA PHE A 422 -15.34 38.44 -21.47
C PHE A 422 -15.06 39.52 -20.41
N THR A 423 -16.03 39.73 -19.52
CA THR A 423 -16.00 39.31 -18.10
C THR A 423 -16.95 40.18 -17.27
N THR A 424 -17.94 39.51 -16.67
CA THR A 424 -18.52 39.66 -15.33
C THR A 424 -18.39 40.99 -14.56
N ASN A 425 -19.53 41.45 -14.03
CA ASN A 425 -19.81 41.78 -12.61
C ASN A 425 -20.82 42.95 -12.51
N ASN A 426 -22.01 42.70 -11.94
CA ASN A 426 -22.39 42.95 -10.53
C ASN A 426 -22.75 44.44 -10.33
N THR A 427 -23.95 44.83 -9.87
CA THR A 427 -24.22 45.00 -8.43
C THR A 427 -25.59 45.66 -8.15
N ASN A 428 -26.23 45.17 -7.06
CA ASN A 428 -26.82 45.89 -5.91
C ASN A 428 -28.22 46.57 -5.97
N ILE A 429 -29.18 46.16 -5.11
CA ILE A 429 -29.48 46.40 -3.65
C ILE A 429 -30.59 47.47 -3.52
N THR A 430 -31.73 47.19 -2.85
CA THR A 430 -32.27 47.77 -1.58
C THR A 430 -33.79 47.43 -1.51
N THR A 431 -34.51 47.24 -0.39
CA THR A 431 -34.38 47.63 1.03
C THR A 431 -35.42 46.89 1.90
N THR A 432 -35.24 47.03 3.22
CA THR A 432 -35.86 46.50 4.45
C THR A 432 -37.35 46.83 4.71
N ASP A 433 -38.07 46.08 5.59
CA ASP A 433 -38.25 46.43 7.04
C ASP A 433 -39.33 45.65 7.86
N ILE A 434 -39.06 45.58 9.19
CA ILE A 434 -39.97 45.54 10.39
C ILE A 434 -40.55 44.20 10.97
N THR A 435 -39.87 43.74 12.04
CA THR A 435 -40.27 43.27 13.42
C THR A 435 -41.64 42.62 13.75
N THR A 436 -41.63 41.56 14.59
CA THR A 436 -42.11 41.57 16.02
C THR A 436 -41.94 40.21 16.74
N ASN A 437 -41.75 40.29 18.06
CA ASN A 437 -41.48 39.23 19.06
C ASN A 437 -42.72 38.39 19.47
N ILE A 438 -42.50 37.19 20.07
CA ILE A 438 -42.75 36.84 21.51
C ILE A 438 -42.67 35.31 21.74
N SER A 439 -41.73 34.92 22.63
CA SER A 439 -41.73 33.91 23.71
C SER A 439 -42.42 32.53 23.53
N SER A 440 -41.89 31.39 24.01
CA SER A 440 -41.40 31.14 25.38
C SER A 440 -40.86 29.68 25.54
N THR A 441 -39.76 29.56 26.30
CA THR A 441 -39.41 28.53 27.33
C THR A 441 -39.38 27.03 26.97
N GLY A 442 -38.38 26.21 27.30
CA GLY A 442 -37.18 26.38 28.11
C GLY A 442 -36.85 25.12 28.94
N LYS A 443 -35.57 24.69 28.87
CA LYS A 443 -34.74 24.05 29.93
C LYS A 443 -34.98 22.55 30.27
N ILE A 444 -34.03 21.69 30.70
CA ILE A 444 -32.55 21.67 30.88
C ILE A 444 -32.16 20.22 31.35
N GLN A 445 -30.94 19.77 30.97
CA GLN A 445 -29.99 18.80 31.59
C GLN A 445 -30.31 17.34 32.03
N SER A 446 -29.46 16.43 31.48
CA SER A 446 -28.50 15.51 32.15
C SER A 446 -28.87 14.16 32.82
N THR A 447 -27.93 13.22 32.61
CA THR A 447 -27.42 12.10 33.46
C THR A 447 -27.74 10.65 33.05
N ARG A 448 -26.72 10.01 32.44
CA ARG A 448 -25.88 8.88 32.93
C ARG A 448 -26.53 7.59 33.52
N ASN A 449 -26.12 6.46 32.90
CA ASN A 449 -25.93 5.08 33.41
C ASN A 449 -27.05 4.36 34.19
N ASN A 450 -27.46 3.17 33.70
CA ASN A 450 -26.98 1.88 34.24
C ASN A 450 -27.55 0.64 33.53
N GLN A 451 -26.77 -0.43 33.62
CA GLN A 451 -26.95 -1.80 33.16
C GLN A 451 -28.09 -2.57 33.87
N ALA A 452 -28.33 -3.78 33.32
CA ALA A 452 -28.85 -4.99 33.98
C ALA A 452 -30.39 -5.15 33.92
N ARG A 453 -31.01 -6.33 33.81
CA ARG A 453 -30.62 -7.75 33.64
C ARG A 453 -31.93 -8.54 33.85
N ARG A 454 -32.14 -9.62 33.06
CA ARG A 454 -32.91 -10.86 33.35
C ARG A 454 -34.45 -10.80 33.34
N GLU A 455 -35.08 -11.70 32.55
CA GLU A 455 -35.70 -13.00 32.93
C GLU A 455 -37.22 -12.81 33.10
N ASN A 456 -38.15 -13.74 32.85
CA ASN A 456 -38.21 -15.04 32.19
C ASN A 456 -39.71 -15.41 32.14
N SER A 457 -40.09 -16.28 31.20
CA SER A 457 -41.18 -17.27 31.27
C SER A 457 -42.67 -16.87 31.47
N ARG A 458 -43.43 -17.15 30.39
CA ARG A 458 -44.54 -18.13 30.29
C ARG A 458 -45.62 -18.15 31.40
N SER A 459 -46.87 -17.91 31.00
CA SER A 459 -47.97 -18.84 31.29
C SER A 459 -49.10 -18.69 30.27
N SER A 460 -49.77 -19.80 30.04
CA SER A 460 -50.73 -20.09 28.98
C SER A 460 -52.07 -20.50 29.59
N SER A 461 -53.20 -20.01 29.06
CA SER A 461 -54.44 -20.78 28.80
C SER A 461 -55.60 -19.91 28.29
N PRO A 462 -56.61 -20.50 27.61
CA PRO A 462 -57.24 -19.91 26.43
C PRO A 462 -58.74 -19.61 26.58
N SER A 463 -59.26 -18.62 25.84
CA SER A 463 -60.70 -18.50 25.58
C SER A 463 -61.05 -17.58 24.42
N SER A 464 -61.81 -18.15 23.48
CA SER A 464 -62.80 -17.58 22.55
C SER A 464 -62.36 -16.73 21.33
N PRO A 465 -62.87 -17.05 20.12
CA PRO A 465 -62.38 -16.51 18.84
C PRO A 465 -63.25 -15.36 18.31
N HIS A 466 -63.18 -14.14 18.85
CA HIS A 466 -63.84 -12.97 18.22
C HIS A 466 -63.08 -11.67 18.50
N SER A 467 -61.96 -11.44 17.80
CA SER A 467 -61.36 -10.11 17.55
C SER A 467 -60.08 -10.27 16.72
N ARG A 468 -60.22 -10.49 15.40
CA ARG A 468 -59.06 -10.67 14.50
C ARG A 468 -58.81 -9.50 13.54
N THR A 469 -59.60 -8.44 13.53
CA THR A 469 -59.44 -7.39 12.51
C THR A 469 -58.87 -6.07 13.04
N ASN A 470 -59.11 -5.70 14.30
CA ASN A 470 -58.59 -4.42 14.86
C ASN A 470 -57.22 -4.53 15.54
N SER A 471 -56.74 -5.74 15.83
CA SER A 471 -55.38 -5.97 16.36
C SER A 471 -54.30 -5.96 15.26
N ILE A 472 -54.68 -6.17 14.00
CA ILE A 472 -53.73 -6.26 12.88
C ILE A 472 -53.24 -4.87 12.49
N TYR A 473 -54.12 -3.86 12.48
CA TYR A 473 -53.75 -2.50 12.08
C TYR A 473 -52.82 -1.80 13.07
N ASN A 474 -53.05 -1.92 14.39
CA ASN A 474 -52.15 -1.34 15.39
C ASN A 474 -50.81 -2.09 15.47
N SER A 475 -50.83 -3.42 15.30
CA SER A 475 -49.59 -4.22 15.25
C SER A 475 -48.79 -3.98 13.98
N LEU A 476 -49.43 -3.59 12.87
CA LEU A 476 -48.76 -3.29 11.61
C LEU A 476 -48.14 -1.89 11.62
N SER A 477 -48.80 -0.90 12.22
CA SER A 477 -48.24 0.44 12.40
C SER A 477 -47.04 0.47 13.36
N ASP A 478 -47.07 -0.32 14.44
CA ASP A 478 -45.94 -0.43 15.39
C ASP A 478 -44.77 -1.19 14.75
N LEU A 479 -45.05 -2.23 13.95
CA LEU A 479 -44.02 -2.90 13.14
C LEU A 479 -43.43 -1.97 12.08
N LEU A 480 -44.27 -1.13 11.45
CA LEU A 480 -43.84 -0.19 10.42
C LEU A 480 -42.92 0.89 11.02
N ALA A 481 -43.27 1.44 12.18
CA ALA A 481 -42.42 2.40 12.89
C ALA A 481 -41.08 1.77 13.35
N ASP A 482 -41.09 0.55 13.88
CA ASP A 482 -39.88 -0.21 14.24
C ASP A 482 -39.03 -0.56 13.01
N THR A 483 -39.66 -0.81 11.85
CA THR A 483 -38.94 -1.06 10.59
C THR A 483 -38.35 0.22 10.00
N GLU A 484 -39.00 1.37 10.19
CA GLU A 484 -38.54 2.66 9.69
C GLU A 484 -37.38 3.20 10.55
N GLU A 485 -37.45 3.02 11.87
CA GLU A 485 -36.34 3.31 12.80
C GLU A 485 -35.17 2.31 12.63
N ARG A 486 -35.44 1.03 12.34
CA ARG A 486 -34.38 0.07 11.96
C ARG A 486 -33.77 0.40 10.61
N ALA A 487 -34.56 0.85 9.64
CA ALA A 487 -34.08 1.23 8.31
C ALA A 487 -33.20 2.48 8.37
N SER A 488 -33.57 3.49 9.17
CA SER A 488 -32.72 4.67 9.40
C SER A 488 -31.42 4.29 10.12
N ASN A 489 -31.50 3.46 11.16
CA ASN A 489 -30.31 2.97 11.87
C ASN A 489 -29.42 2.05 11.00
N LEU A 490 -29.97 1.35 10.01
CA LEU A 490 -29.19 0.59 9.02
C LEU A 490 -28.54 1.53 8.00
N SER A 491 -29.26 2.55 7.53
CA SER A 491 -28.73 3.57 6.62
C SER A 491 -27.58 4.35 7.24
N ASP A 492 -27.69 4.72 8.52
CA ASP A 492 -26.62 5.41 9.25
C ASP A 492 -25.40 4.50 9.44
N LYS A 493 -25.62 3.20 9.69
CA LYS A 493 -24.53 2.21 9.76
C LYS A 493 -23.89 1.97 8.39
N GLU A 494 -24.67 1.90 7.32
CA GLU A 494 -24.16 1.81 5.95
C GLU A 494 -23.33 3.03 5.60
N GLN A 495 -23.76 4.22 6.01
CA GLN A 495 -23.02 5.45 5.80
C GLN A 495 -21.72 5.47 6.61
N ASP A 496 -21.73 4.98 7.85
CA ASP A 496 -20.53 4.78 8.67
C ASP A 496 -19.57 3.72 8.06
N TYR A 497 -20.11 2.61 7.52
CA TYR A 497 -19.31 1.61 6.84
C TYR A 497 -18.73 2.14 5.53
N ALA A 498 -19.48 2.94 4.77
CA ALA A 498 -19.02 3.60 3.54
C ALA A 498 -17.91 4.62 3.84
N LEU A 499 -18.06 5.44 4.89
CA LEU A 499 -17.03 6.35 5.36
C LEU A 499 -15.77 5.60 5.81
N LYS A 500 -15.94 4.47 6.51
CA LYS A 500 -14.81 3.62 6.91
C LYS A 500 -14.12 2.97 5.71
N LEU A 501 -14.88 2.55 4.69
CA LEU A 501 -14.34 2.01 3.45
C LEU A 501 -13.56 3.07 2.67
N GLN A 502 -14.11 4.28 2.58
CA GLN A 502 -13.44 5.42 1.95
C GLN A 502 -12.14 5.77 2.68
N HIS A 503 -12.16 5.80 4.01
CA HIS A 503 -10.96 6.05 4.81
C HIS A 503 -9.91 4.94 4.64
N MET A 504 -10.32 3.66 4.60
CA MET A 504 -9.40 2.55 4.31
C MET A 504 -8.83 2.63 2.90
N ALA A 505 -9.62 3.01 1.90
CA ALA A 505 -9.16 3.22 0.54
C ALA A 505 -8.18 4.39 0.44
N GLU A 506 -8.43 5.48 1.18
CA GLU A 506 -7.53 6.63 1.25
C GLU A 506 -6.21 6.28 1.95
N MET A 507 -6.25 5.54 3.07
CA MET A 507 -5.04 5.03 3.71
C MET A 507 -4.27 4.05 2.82
N LEU A 508 -4.96 3.22 2.03
CA LEU A 508 -4.32 2.31 1.09
C LEU A 508 -3.62 3.09 -0.02
N ASN A 509 -4.29 4.08 -0.61
CA ASN A 509 -3.70 4.97 -1.61
C ASN A 509 -2.52 5.77 -1.03
N GLU A 510 -2.63 6.29 0.19
CA GLU A 510 -1.52 6.95 0.88
C GLU A 510 -0.35 6.00 1.10
N SER A 511 -0.62 4.75 1.48
CA SER A 511 0.42 3.72 1.63
C SER A 511 1.08 3.35 0.30
N GLU A 512 0.31 3.29 -0.79
CA GLU A 512 0.82 3.03 -2.14
C GLU A 512 1.75 4.16 -2.61
N VAL A 513 1.32 5.42 -2.44
CA VAL A 513 2.14 6.60 -2.72
C VAL A 513 3.40 6.61 -1.85
N HIS A 514 3.29 6.21 -0.57
CA HIS A 514 4.44 6.11 0.31
C HIS A 514 5.45 5.06 -0.16
N VAL A 515 4.98 3.88 -0.58
CA VAL A 515 5.81 2.82 -1.15
C VAL A 515 6.49 3.29 -2.45
N GLN A 516 5.78 4.01 -3.32
CA GLN A 516 6.37 4.59 -4.53
C GLN A 516 7.50 5.57 -4.22
N ARG A 517 7.30 6.47 -3.25
CA ARG A 517 8.35 7.39 -2.79
C ARG A 517 9.55 6.64 -2.20
N LEU A 518 9.31 5.59 -1.41
CA LEU A 518 10.39 4.78 -0.84
C LEU A 518 11.19 4.06 -1.93
N MET A 519 10.53 3.53 -2.96
CA MET A 519 11.21 2.92 -4.12
C MET A 519 12.05 3.94 -4.89
N GLU A 520 11.56 5.16 -5.07
CA GLU A 520 12.33 6.24 -5.70
C GLU A 520 13.55 6.63 -4.87
N GLN A 521 13.39 6.77 -3.55
CA GLN A 521 14.51 6.99 -2.63
C GLN A 521 15.52 5.85 -2.66
N GLU A 522 15.06 4.59 -2.69
CA GLU A 522 15.93 3.42 -2.80
C GLU A 522 16.73 3.45 -4.12
N LYS A 523 16.11 3.83 -5.23
CA LYS A 523 16.78 4.00 -6.52
C LYS A 523 17.86 5.08 -6.44
N ILE A 524 17.54 6.26 -5.89
CA ILE A 524 18.48 7.37 -5.74
C ILE A 524 19.64 6.96 -4.82
N LEU A 525 19.35 6.31 -3.68
CA LEU A 525 20.38 5.85 -2.74
C LEU A 525 21.28 4.79 -3.36
N LYS A 526 20.72 3.84 -4.13
CA LYS A 526 21.52 2.86 -4.88
C LYS A 526 22.41 3.53 -5.92
N GLU A 527 21.93 4.56 -6.61
CA GLU A 527 22.75 5.35 -7.53
C GLU A 527 23.84 6.12 -6.79
N GLU A 528 23.56 6.69 -5.63
CA GLU A 528 24.53 7.41 -4.81
C GLU A 528 25.60 6.47 -4.23
N ILE A 529 25.22 5.30 -3.72
CA ILE A 529 26.16 4.25 -3.30
C ILE A 529 27.04 3.85 -4.48
N ARG A 530 26.47 3.63 -5.66
CA ARG A 530 27.26 3.33 -6.87
C ARG A 530 28.21 4.48 -7.25
N LYS A 531 27.84 5.75 -7.02
CA LYS A 531 28.72 6.90 -7.24
C LYS A 531 29.85 6.95 -6.21
N LEU A 532 29.53 6.75 -4.93
CA LEU A 532 30.51 6.70 -3.85
C LEU A 532 31.50 5.55 -4.04
N ASP A 533 31.02 4.35 -4.40
CA ASP A 533 31.88 3.19 -4.72
C ASP A 533 32.82 3.49 -5.89
N ARG A 534 32.36 4.24 -6.90
CA ARG A 534 33.21 4.67 -8.03
C ARG A 534 34.21 5.74 -7.61
N LEU A 535 33.83 6.66 -6.73
CA LEU A 535 34.72 7.69 -6.19
C LEU A 535 35.81 7.09 -5.31
N GLU A 536 35.46 6.14 -4.44
CA GLU A 536 36.41 5.40 -3.61
C GLU A 536 37.38 4.60 -4.48
N LYS A 537 36.88 3.88 -5.48
CA LYS A 537 37.73 3.18 -6.45
C LYS A 537 38.61 4.12 -7.29
N ARG A 538 38.24 5.40 -7.41
CA ARG A 538 39.07 6.43 -8.06
C ARG A 538 40.15 7.01 -7.16
N GLN A 539 40.02 6.87 -5.85
CA GLN A 539 40.95 7.45 -4.87
C GLN A 539 42.36 6.84 -4.97
N ASP A 540 42.45 5.55 -5.33
CA ASP A 540 43.72 4.82 -5.48
C ASP A 540 44.24 4.76 -6.93
N LEU A 541 43.69 5.57 -7.85
CA LEU A 541 44.13 5.56 -9.24
C LEU A 541 45.49 6.22 -9.41
N ASN A 542 46.42 5.50 -10.04
CA ASN A 542 47.67 6.08 -10.48
C ASN A 542 47.44 7.03 -11.67
N ILE A 543 47.54 8.33 -11.40
CA ILE A 543 47.32 9.41 -12.37
C ILE A 543 48.27 9.32 -13.56
N GLU A 544 49.49 8.79 -13.38
CA GLU A 544 50.46 8.62 -14.47
C GLU A 544 50.01 7.53 -15.45
N TYR A 545 49.42 6.43 -14.94
CA TYR A 545 48.84 5.40 -15.78
C TYR A 545 47.61 5.92 -16.54
N LEU A 546 46.72 6.63 -15.85
CA LEU A 546 45.56 7.27 -16.49
C LEU A 546 45.98 8.24 -17.60
N LYS A 547 47.00 9.07 -17.34
CA LYS A 547 47.57 9.98 -18.33
C LYS A 547 48.04 9.24 -19.58
N ASN A 548 48.76 8.13 -19.42
CA ASN A 548 49.26 7.34 -20.55
C ASN A 548 48.13 6.66 -21.35
N VAL A 549 47.11 6.13 -20.66
CA VAL A 549 45.94 5.51 -21.31
C VAL A 549 45.11 6.55 -22.08
N VAL A 550 44.88 7.72 -21.49
CA VAL A 550 44.14 8.83 -22.13
C VAL A 550 44.93 9.41 -23.29
N LEU A 551 46.25 9.60 -23.12
CA LEU A 551 47.12 10.08 -24.20
C LEU A 551 47.10 9.10 -25.37
N LYS A 552 47.23 7.79 -25.09
CA LYS A 552 47.14 6.75 -26.11
C LYS A 552 45.77 6.73 -26.78
N PHE A 553 44.68 6.98 -26.05
CA PHE A 553 43.33 7.05 -26.61
C PHE A 553 43.14 8.20 -27.62
N PHE A 554 43.77 9.35 -27.36
CA PHE A 554 43.75 10.50 -28.28
C PHE A 554 44.71 10.32 -29.47
N GLU A 555 45.87 9.72 -29.27
CA GLU A 555 46.88 9.50 -30.31
C GLU A 555 46.53 8.39 -31.31
N THR A 556 45.55 7.53 -31.00
CA THR A 556 45.26 6.33 -31.78
C THR A 556 43.99 6.45 -32.63
N ASN A 557 44.01 5.86 -33.83
CA ASN A 557 42.91 5.82 -34.79
C ASN A 557 41.67 5.06 -34.28
N SER A 558 40.50 5.34 -34.87
CA SER A 558 39.16 4.96 -34.38
C SER A 558 38.95 3.46 -34.05
N THR A 559 39.66 2.54 -34.72
CA THR A 559 39.54 1.09 -34.52
C THR A 559 40.24 0.61 -33.24
N GLU A 560 41.43 1.12 -32.97
CA GLU A 560 42.18 0.82 -31.74
C GLU A 560 41.63 1.62 -30.55
N ARG A 561 40.94 2.75 -30.82
CA ARG A 561 40.19 3.52 -29.83
C ARG A 561 39.09 2.67 -29.18
N GLU A 562 38.35 1.86 -29.94
CA GLU A 562 37.31 0.96 -29.41
C GLU A 562 37.89 -0.07 -28.41
N HIS A 563 39.09 -0.58 -28.69
CA HIS A 563 39.78 -1.54 -27.84
C HIS A 563 40.28 -0.92 -26.52
N LEU A 564 40.48 0.40 -26.48
CA LEU A 564 40.86 1.15 -25.28
C LEU A 564 39.65 1.57 -24.42
N ILE A 565 38.42 1.48 -24.93
CA ILE A 565 37.19 1.83 -24.18
C ILE A 565 36.99 0.96 -22.93
N PRO A 566 37.15 -0.38 -22.97
CA PRO A 566 37.05 -1.20 -21.76
C PRO A 566 38.11 -0.82 -20.71
N VAL A 567 39.34 -0.54 -21.17
CA VAL A 567 40.44 -0.13 -20.28
C VAL A 567 40.10 1.21 -19.61
N ILE A 568 39.69 2.21 -20.39
CA ILE A 568 39.28 3.53 -19.86
C ILE A 568 38.05 3.41 -18.96
N SER A 569 37.09 2.57 -19.31
CA SER A 569 35.91 2.27 -18.49
C SER A 569 36.30 1.70 -17.13
N THR A 570 37.29 0.80 -17.08
CA THR A 570 37.75 0.20 -15.82
C THR A 570 38.59 1.17 -15.00
N VAL A 571 39.46 1.96 -15.65
CA VAL A 571 40.33 2.94 -14.97
C VAL A 571 39.50 4.11 -14.44
N LEU A 572 38.57 4.66 -15.23
CA LEU A 572 37.72 5.77 -14.79
C LEU A 572 36.45 5.31 -14.06
N GLN A 573 36.22 4.00 -13.93
CA GLN A 573 35.02 3.42 -13.30
C GLN A 573 33.75 4.09 -13.84
N LEU A 574 33.63 4.12 -15.17
CA LEU A 574 32.53 4.81 -15.85
C LEU A 574 31.20 4.08 -15.64
N SER A 575 30.11 4.84 -15.68
CA SER A 575 28.76 4.28 -15.70
C SER A 575 28.50 3.48 -16.97
N PRO A 576 27.60 2.48 -16.93
CA PRO A 576 27.16 1.80 -18.15
C PRO A 576 26.68 2.79 -19.23
N GLU A 577 26.00 3.87 -18.85
CA GLU A 577 25.52 4.92 -19.76
C GLU A 577 26.66 5.76 -20.38
N GLU A 578 27.67 6.11 -19.59
CA GLU A 578 28.87 6.83 -20.06
C GLU A 578 29.72 5.95 -20.96
N THR A 579 29.82 4.64 -20.68
CA THR A 579 30.55 3.69 -21.54
C THR A 579 29.87 3.50 -22.89
N LEU A 580 28.53 3.47 -22.90
CA LEU A 580 27.74 3.44 -24.14
C LEU A 580 27.94 4.73 -24.93
N SER A 581 27.89 5.89 -24.28
CA SER A 581 28.13 7.19 -24.91
C SER A 581 29.53 7.30 -25.53
N LEU A 582 30.56 6.74 -24.88
CA LEU A 582 31.92 6.71 -25.43
C LEU A 582 32.05 5.74 -26.61
N LYS A 583 31.32 4.62 -26.58
CA LYS A 583 31.25 3.66 -27.69
C LYS A 583 30.58 4.28 -28.90
N ASP A 584 29.44 4.94 -28.73
CA ASP A 584 28.68 5.57 -29.80
C ASP A 584 29.48 6.69 -30.50
N ASN A 585 30.18 7.53 -29.72
CA ASN A 585 31.04 8.60 -30.27
C ASN A 585 32.31 8.07 -30.96
N SER A 586 32.80 6.90 -30.55
CA SER A 586 33.94 6.25 -31.21
C SER A 586 33.55 5.63 -32.56
N ILE A 587 32.28 5.24 -32.73
CA ILE A 587 31.74 4.73 -33.99
C ILE A 587 31.43 5.89 -34.95
N HIS A 588 30.95 7.03 -34.44
CA HIS A 588 30.54 8.16 -35.29
C HIS A 588 31.72 8.84 -36.03
N ASN A 589 32.93 8.82 -35.45
CA ASN A 589 34.15 9.30 -36.12
C ASN A 589 34.61 8.40 -37.27
N PHE A 590 34.18 7.13 -37.32
CA PHE A 590 34.48 6.23 -38.44
C PHE A 590 33.72 6.62 -39.72
N VAL A 591 32.51 7.18 -39.57
CA VAL A 591 31.66 7.59 -40.70
C VAL A 591 32.10 8.92 -41.29
N VAL A 592 32.60 9.85 -40.47
CA VAL A 592 33.08 11.16 -40.92
C VAL A 592 34.41 11.03 -41.65
N ASP A 593 35.34 10.21 -41.15
CA ASP A 593 36.62 9.96 -41.84
C ASP A 593 36.45 9.09 -43.10
N GLY A 594 35.50 8.14 -43.10
CA GLY A 594 35.16 7.36 -44.29
C GLY A 594 34.51 8.18 -45.42
N GLN A 595 33.77 9.25 -45.08
CA GLN A 595 33.25 10.20 -46.08
C GLN A 595 34.34 11.17 -46.57
N ALA A 596 35.32 11.53 -45.74
CA ALA A 596 36.43 12.37 -46.14
C ALA A 596 37.38 11.67 -47.14
N GLU A 597 37.56 10.35 -47.06
CA GLU A 597 38.33 9.60 -48.05
C GLU A 597 37.58 9.37 -49.37
N PHE A 598 36.24 9.30 -49.36
CA PHE A 598 35.45 9.15 -50.59
C PHE A 598 35.46 10.40 -51.47
N PHE A 599 35.68 11.59 -50.90
CA PHE A 599 35.78 12.86 -51.66
C PHE A 599 37.17 13.16 -52.23
N LYS A 600 38.17 12.30 -52.00
CA LYS A 600 39.52 12.48 -52.54
C LYS A 600 39.78 11.74 -53.86
N TYR A 601 38.80 10.97 -54.34
CA TYR A 601 38.88 10.17 -55.57
C TYR A 601 37.77 10.43 -56.60
N TYR A 602 37.09 11.57 -56.53
CA TYR A 602 36.24 12.09 -57.62
C TYR A 602 36.57 13.54 -57.97
#